data_AF-A0A3D4AWZ6-F1
#
_entry.id   AF-A0A3D4AWZ6-F1
#
_cell.length_a   1.000
_cell.length_b   1.000
_cell.length_c   1.000
_cell.angle_alpha   90.00
_cell.angle_beta   90.00
_cell.angle_gamma   90.00
#
_symmetry.space_group_name_H-M   'P 1'
#
loop_
_entity.id
_entity.type
_entity.pdbx_description
1 polymer ?
#
loop_
_entity_poly.entity_id
_entity_poly.type
_entity_poly.pdbx_seq_one_letter_code
_entity_poly.pdbx_strand_id
1 'polypeptide(L)'
;MPMGVNTAAFTRQIDRNAYFQKHGIANKLTILYVGKLIEVKGVSTLIQAMNQVRATCDAQLLIAGAGVLQGELEREVQMLSLNEHVRFLGLFPHDHLADLYNVCDVVVIPSIV
;
A
#
# COMPACT_ATOMS: atom_id res chain seq x y z
N MET A 1 7.67 1.62 -27.07
CA MET A 1 7.65 0.25 -26.53
C MET A 1 7.22 0.33 -25.07
N PRO A 2 6.19 -0.42 -24.63
CA PRO A 2 5.87 -0.52 -23.20
C PRO A 2 7.02 -1.20 -22.43
N MET A 3 7.18 -0.89 -21.15
CA MET A 3 8.15 -1.56 -20.29
C MET A 3 7.65 -2.96 -19.91
N GLY A 4 8.57 -3.93 -19.89
CA GLY A 4 8.30 -5.30 -19.42
C GLY A 4 8.58 -5.46 -17.93
N VAL A 5 8.15 -6.60 -17.38
CA VAL A 5 8.47 -7.03 -16.01
C VAL A 5 9.01 -8.45 -16.03
N ASN A 6 9.93 -8.78 -15.13
CA ASN A 6 10.38 -10.15 -14.93
C ASN A 6 9.30 -10.96 -14.19
N THR A 7 8.58 -11.81 -14.92
CA THR A 7 7.47 -12.60 -14.36
C THR A 7 7.93 -13.64 -13.35
N ALA A 8 9.18 -14.12 -13.44
CA ALA A 8 9.71 -15.13 -12.52
C ALA A 8 9.71 -14.65 -11.06
N ALA A 9 9.92 -13.34 -10.84
CA ALA A 9 9.88 -12.73 -9.51
C ALA A 9 8.50 -12.81 -8.84
N PHE A 10 7.41 -12.97 -9.61
CA PHE A 10 6.03 -12.92 -9.11
C PHE A 10 5.37 -14.31 -8.98
N THR A 11 6.14 -15.39 -9.13
CA THR A 11 5.62 -16.77 -9.09
C THR A 11 5.61 -17.39 -7.69
N ARG A 12 6.18 -16.70 -6.70
CA ARG A 12 6.34 -17.23 -5.35
C ARG A 12 4.99 -17.35 -4.64
N GLN A 13 4.62 -18.56 -4.25
CA GLN A 13 3.53 -18.77 -3.31
C GLN A 13 4.00 -18.44 -1.90
N ILE A 14 3.27 -17.55 -1.23
CA ILE A 14 3.56 -17.09 0.12
C ILE A 14 2.32 -17.33 0.95
N ASP A 15 2.51 -17.89 2.15
CA ASP A 15 1.46 -17.92 3.14
C ASP A 15 1.22 -16.49 3.66
N ARG A 16 0.11 -15.90 3.22
CA ARG A 16 -0.35 -14.57 3.61
C ARG A 16 -0.44 -14.41 5.12
N ASN A 17 -0.96 -15.41 5.83
CA ASN A 17 -1.19 -15.33 7.27
C ASN A 17 0.16 -15.28 8.00
N ALA A 18 1.09 -16.16 7.62
CA ALA A 18 2.44 -16.17 8.17
C ALA A 18 3.19 -14.86 7.87
N TYR A 19 3.04 -14.33 6.64
CA TYR A 19 3.66 -13.06 6.25
C TYR A 19 3.14 -11.89 7.09
N PHE A 20 1.81 -11.75 7.21
CA PHE A 20 1.21 -10.67 7.99
C PHE A 20 1.51 -10.79 9.48
N GLN A 21 1.47 -11.99 10.05
CA GLN A 21 1.86 -12.20 11.45
C GLN A 21 3.31 -11.78 11.70
N LYS A 22 4.24 -12.18 10.82
CA LYS A 22 5.66 -11.83 10.94
C LYS A 22 5.91 -10.32 10.92
N HIS A 23 5.09 -9.55 10.19
CA HIS A 23 5.22 -8.11 10.06
C HIS A 23 4.26 -7.31 10.95
N GLY A 24 3.52 -7.99 11.85
CA GLY A 24 2.53 -7.37 12.74
C GLY A 24 1.43 -6.64 11.97
N ILE A 25 1.00 -7.17 10.83
CA ILE A 25 -0.08 -6.66 9.99
C ILE A 25 -1.34 -7.50 10.28
N ALA A 26 -2.50 -6.86 10.35
CA ALA A 26 -3.76 -7.57 10.56
C ALA A 26 -4.12 -8.40 9.32
N ASN A 27 -4.68 -9.59 9.49
CA ASN A 27 -5.12 -10.40 8.36
C ASN A 27 -6.56 -10.05 7.94
N LYS A 28 -6.71 -8.94 7.22
CA LYS A 28 -7.98 -8.43 6.68
C LYS A 28 -7.82 -7.95 5.24
N LEU A 29 -8.88 -7.41 4.63
CA LEU A 29 -8.82 -6.87 3.26
C LEU A 29 -7.71 -5.83 3.16
N THR A 30 -6.72 -6.09 2.31
CA THR A 30 -5.47 -5.34 2.23
C THR A 30 -5.31 -4.72 0.85
N ILE A 31 -5.36 -3.40 0.83
CA ILE A 31 -5.09 -2.56 -0.33
C ILE A 31 -3.62 -2.17 -0.30
N LEU A 32 -2.95 -2.25 -1.45
CA LEU A 32 -1.54 -1.94 -1.61
C LEU A 32 -1.36 -0.76 -2.55
N TYR A 33 -0.54 0.19 -2.13
CA TYR A 33 0.09 1.18 -3.01
C TYR A 33 1.61 0.96 -2.99
N VAL A 34 2.22 0.98 -4.17
CA VAL A 34 3.68 0.92 -4.34
C VAL A 34 4.13 2.10 -5.20
N GLY A 35 4.99 2.96 -4.68
CA GLY A 35 5.53 4.08 -5.46
C GLY A 35 6.09 5.24 -4.64
N LYS A 36 6.63 6.23 -5.34
CA LYS A 36 7.13 7.47 -4.72
C LYS A 36 5.98 8.30 -4.16
N LEU A 37 6.17 8.83 -2.95
CA LEU A 37 5.20 9.73 -2.32
C LEU A 37 5.40 11.17 -2.83
N ILE A 38 4.89 11.42 -4.03
CA ILE A 38 4.92 12.69 -4.76
C ILE A 38 3.52 13.00 -5.31
N GLU A 39 3.25 14.28 -5.60
CA GLU A 39 1.91 14.78 -5.92
C GLU A 39 1.24 14.03 -7.08
N VAL A 40 1.97 13.86 -8.19
CA VAL A 40 1.49 13.17 -9.40
C VAL A 40 1.04 11.72 -9.18
N LYS A 41 1.42 11.12 -8.04
CA LYS A 41 1.02 9.75 -7.69
C LYS A 41 -0.31 9.67 -6.93
N GLY A 42 -0.92 10.79 -6.57
CA GLY A 42 -2.29 10.87 -6.03
C GLY A 42 -2.54 10.06 -4.76
N VAL A 43 -1.51 9.88 -3.91
CA VAL A 43 -1.64 9.09 -2.67
C VAL A 43 -2.61 9.74 -1.68
N SER A 44 -2.69 11.07 -1.65
CA SER A 44 -3.69 11.80 -0.85
C SER A 44 -5.12 11.42 -1.25
N THR A 45 -5.43 11.37 -2.56
CA THR A 45 -6.73 10.90 -3.07
C THR A 45 -7.06 9.49 -2.58
N LEU A 46 -6.07 8.59 -2.54
CA LEU A 46 -6.24 7.24 -2.02
C LEU A 46 -6.50 7.22 -0.51
N ILE A 47 -5.81 8.06 0.28
CA ILE A 47 -6.06 8.19 1.73
C ILE A 47 -7.49 8.71 1.98
N GLN A 48 -7.94 9.69 1.20
CA GLN A 48 -9.31 10.21 1.29
C GLN A 48 -10.35 9.15 0.91
N ALA A 49 -10.07 8.33 -0.11
CA ALA A 49 -10.91 7.20 -0.46
C ALA A 49 -10.99 6.16 0.68
N MET A 50 -9.88 5.91 1.39
CA MET A 50 -9.87 5.00 2.55
C MET A 50 -10.82 5.44 3.67
N ASN A 51 -11.05 6.76 3.84
CA ASN A 51 -12.04 7.25 4.80
C ASN A 51 -13.47 6.78 4.47
N GLN A 52 -13.79 6.63 3.18
CA GLN A 52 -15.08 6.11 2.73
C GLN A 52 -15.12 4.58 2.81
N VAL A 53 -14.03 3.91 2.42
CA VAL A 53 -13.92 2.44 2.46
C VAL A 53 -14.07 1.89 3.88
N ARG A 54 -13.47 2.53 4.89
CA ARG A 54 -13.60 2.07 6.29
C ARG A 54 -15.04 2.06 6.81
N ALA A 55 -15.93 2.86 6.21
CA ALA A 55 -17.33 2.91 6.59
C ALA A 55 -18.15 1.75 5.99
N THR A 56 -17.63 1.08 4.95
CA THR A 56 -18.33 0.01 4.24
C THR A 56 -17.73 -1.37 4.50
N CYS A 57 -16.42 -1.47 4.74
CA CYS A 57 -15.77 -2.73 5.08
C CYS A 57 -14.52 -2.55 5.95
N ASP A 58 -14.15 -3.62 6.66
CA ASP A 58 -12.91 -3.67 7.43
C ASP A 58 -11.71 -3.89 6.50
N ALA A 59 -11.08 -2.78 6.08
CA ALA A 59 -9.95 -2.77 5.18
C ALA A 59 -8.75 -2.04 5.78
N GLN A 60 -7.56 -2.34 5.26
CA GLN A 60 -6.34 -1.57 5.50
C GLN A 60 -5.65 -1.20 4.19
N LEU A 61 -4.90 -0.11 4.22
CA LEU A 61 -4.04 0.38 3.17
C LEU A 61 -2.58 0.27 3.62
N LEU A 62 -1.79 -0.48 2.85
CA LEU A 62 -0.34 -0.53 2.97
C LEU A 62 0.29 0.37 1.90
N ILE A 63 1.13 1.30 2.35
CA ILE A 63 1.85 2.24 1.48
C ILE A 63 3.32 1.86 1.49
N ALA A 64 3.78 1.21 0.42
CA ALA A 64 5.18 0.87 0.20
C ALA A 64 5.86 1.93 -0.67
N GLY A 65 6.64 2.78 -0.03
CA GLY A 65 7.34 3.87 -0.68
C GLY A 65 7.71 5.00 0.27
N ALA A 66 8.51 5.93 -0.24
CA ALA A 66 8.88 7.16 0.44
C ALA A 66 8.90 8.31 -0.56
N GLY A 67 8.93 9.54 -0.05
CA GLY A 67 9.00 10.73 -0.88
C GLY A 67 8.78 12.01 -0.07
N VAL A 68 8.88 13.14 -0.76
CA VAL A 68 8.79 14.46 -0.15
C VAL A 68 7.45 14.72 0.55
N LEU A 69 6.37 14.06 0.10
CA LEU A 69 5.04 14.22 0.70
C LEU A 69 4.79 13.32 1.89
N GLN A 70 5.73 12.47 2.31
CA GLN A 70 5.48 11.49 3.39
C GLN A 70 4.92 12.14 4.66
N GLY A 71 5.56 13.21 5.15
CA GLY A 71 5.11 13.89 6.36
C GLY A 71 3.75 14.56 6.23
N GLU A 72 3.37 15.02 5.03
CA GLU A 72 2.05 15.58 4.77
C GLU A 72 0.96 14.49 4.75
N LEU A 73 1.26 13.36 4.09
CA LEU A 73 0.35 12.21 4.02
C LEU A 73 0.14 11.56 5.40
N GLU A 74 1.18 11.45 6.22
CA GLU A 74 1.06 10.98 7.60
C GLU A 74 0.18 11.91 8.45
N ARG A 75 0.31 13.24 8.29
CA ARG A 75 -0.60 14.19 8.95
C ARG A 75 -2.04 14.06 8.44
N GLU A 76 -2.25 13.84 7.15
CA GLU A 76 -3.58 13.61 6.58
C GLU A 76 -4.24 12.37 7.19
N VAL A 77 -3.51 11.26 7.31
CA VAL A 77 -3.96 10.04 7.99
C VAL A 77 -4.36 10.32 9.44
N GLN A 78 -3.55 11.10 10.16
CA GLN A 78 -3.86 11.49 11.54
C GLN A 78 -5.12 12.35 11.63
N MET A 79 -5.24 13.38 10.79
CA MET A 79 -6.41 14.28 10.76
C MET A 79 -7.71 13.52 10.45
N LEU A 80 -7.65 12.53 9.56
CA LEU A 80 -8.80 11.69 9.21
C LEU A 80 -9.05 10.54 10.21
N SER A 81 -8.21 10.41 11.26
CA SER A 81 -8.25 9.32 12.23
C SER A 81 -8.16 7.95 11.57
N LEU A 82 -7.24 7.79 10.61
CA LEU A 82 -7.03 6.58 9.83
C LEU A 82 -5.81 5.76 10.26
N ASN A 83 -5.19 6.06 11.41
CA ASN A 83 -3.95 5.42 11.87
C ASN A 83 -4.04 3.88 11.99
N GLU A 84 -5.22 3.34 12.29
CA GLU A 84 -5.46 1.89 12.36
C GLU A 84 -5.75 1.24 11.00
N HIS A 85 -5.97 2.06 9.97
CA HIS A 85 -6.38 1.64 8.63
C HIS A 85 -5.28 1.90 7.59
N VAL A 86 -4.33 2.79 7.86
CA VAL A 86 -3.25 3.14 6.93
C VAL A 86 -1.91 2.89 7.59
N ARG A 87 -1.06 2.08 6.95
CA ARG A 87 0.31 1.81 7.39
C ARG A 87 1.30 2.18 6.31
N PHE A 88 2.23 3.07 6.64
CA PHE A 88 3.40 3.36 5.84
C PHE A 88 4.48 2.31 6.12
N LEU A 89 4.88 1.57 5.08
CA LEU A 89 5.96 0.58 5.16
C LEU A 89 7.34 1.20 4.86
N GLY A 90 7.36 2.44 4.39
CA GLY A 90 8.59 3.14 3.99
C GLY A 90 9.21 2.58 2.72
N LEU A 91 10.52 2.80 2.56
CA LEU A 91 11.30 2.23 1.46
C LEU A 91 11.31 0.70 1.56
N PHE A 92 10.68 0.05 0.58
CA PHE A 92 10.59 -1.40 0.53
C PHE A 92 11.55 -1.97 -0.51
N PRO A 93 12.37 -2.98 -0.19
CA PRO A 93 13.32 -3.55 -1.14
C PRO A 93 12.59 -4.17 -2.34
N HIS A 94 13.14 -3.98 -3.53
CA HIS A 94 12.52 -4.43 -4.77
C HIS A 94 12.25 -5.93 -4.79
N ASP A 95 13.20 -6.73 -4.28
CA ASP A 95 13.10 -8.19 -4.21
C ASP A 95 11.95 -8.69 -3.32
N HIS A 96 11.49 -7.85 -2.38
CA HIS A 96 10.38 -8.17 -1.49
C HIS A 96 9.04 -7.58 -1.97
N LEU A 97 9.03 -6.69 -2.96
CA LEU A 97 7.77 -6.12 -3.47
C LEU A 97 6.84 -7.20 -4.02
N ALA A 98 7.42 -8.21 -4.69
CA ALA A 98 6.65 -9.36 -5.16
C ALA A 98 5.92 -10.08 -4.02
N ASP A 99 6.50 -10.09 -2.81
CA ASP A 99 5.85 -10.68 -1.65
C ASP A 99 4.60 -9.87 -1.27
N LEU A 100 4.70 -8.54 -1.22
CA LEU A 100 3.56 -7.65 -0.97
C LEU A 100 2.46 -7.83 -2.02
N TYR A 101 2.81 -7.89 -3.30
CA TYR A 101 1.85 -8.11 -4.38
C TYR A 101 1.10 -9.44 -4.24
N ASN A 102 1.75 -10.49 -3.75
CA ASN A 102 1.14 -11.80 -3.58
C ASN A 102 0.23 -11.90 -2.34
N VAL A 103 0.50 -11.12 -1.29
CA VAL A 103 -0.26 -11.21 -0.03
C VAL A 103 -1.37 -10.17 0.09
N CYS A 104 -1.41 -9.15 -0.77
CA CYS A 104 -2.46 -8.13 -0.79
C CYS A 104 -3.59 -8.48 -1.76
N ASP A 105 -4.79 -7.94 -1.52
CA ASP A 105 -5.98 -8.25 -2.32
C ASP A 105 -6.15 -7.33 -3.53
N VAL A 106 -5.79 -6.06 -3.35
CA VAL A 106 -6.02 -5.01 -4.35
C VAL A 106 -4.79 -4.11 -4.45
N VAL A 107 -4.34 -3.83 -5.66
CA VAL A 107 -3.32 -2.80 -5.93
C VAL A 107 -4.01 -1.57 -6.50
N VAL A 108 -3.74 -0.40 -5.94
CA VAL A 108 -4.27 0.88 -6.45
C VAL A 108 -3.14 1.74 -7.00
N ILE A 109 -3.36 2.28 -8.20
CA ILE A 109 -2.44 3.20 -8.88
C ILE A 109 -3.20 4.52 -9.11
N PRO A 110 -3.25 5.44 -8.12
CA PRO A 110 -4.06 6.65 -8.18
C PRO A 110 -3.31 7.81 -8.86
N SER A 111 -2.48 7.51 -9.87
CA SER A 111 -1.70 8.55 -10.56
C SER A 111 -2.63 9.51 -11.31
N ILE A 112 -2.38 10.82 -11.18
CA ILE A 112 -3.26 11.89 -11.69
C ILE A 112 -2.80 12.39 -13.08
N VAL A 113 -1.90 11.65 -13.72
CA VAL A 113 -1.28 11.96 -15.03
C VAL A 113 -1.02 10.70 -15.84
#